data_AF-A0A9Q1IBA1-F1
#
_entry.id   AF-A0A9Q1IBA1-F1
#
_cell.length_a   1.000
_cell.length_b   1.000
_cell.length_c   1.000
_cell.angle_alpha   90.00
_cell.angle_beta   90.00
_cell.angle_gamma   90.00
#
_symmetry.space_group_name_H-M   'P 1'
#
loop_
_entity.id
_entity.type
_entity.pdbx_description
1 polymer ?
#
loop_
_entity_poly.entity_id
_entity_poly.type
_entity_poly.pdbx_seq_one_letter_code
_entity_poly.pdbx_strand_id
1 'polypeptide(L)'
;MAKDFRKGSEANTLKDCDIGNAEDIVQLMTPIKIATIVMCEEEQPTVSVIAPLKAKLLKHLEPYEDDSAVVKEMKRVMVDDLSDRYSDVQDTLHRGCAGPQDGGPQEHEALAFDRMVCPQESGLAAPGSQRMAGPQEHEALASDR
;
A
#
# COMPACT_ATOMS: atom_id res chain seq x y z
N MET A 1 29.09 46.04 32.46
CA MET A 1 29.57 44.99 31.53
C MET A 1 28.34 44.36 30.91
N ALA A 2 28.05 44.66 29.63
CA ALA A 2 26.95 44.04 28.92
C ALA A 2 27.35 42.61 28.56
N LYS A 3 26.51 41.64 28.93
CA LYS A 3 26.67 40.25 28.48
C LYS A 3 26.13 40.16 27.07
N ASP A 4 27.02 39.96 26.09
CA ASP A 4 26.64 39.61 24.74
C ASP A 4 25.97 38.23 24.76
N PHE A 5 24.66 38.19 24.50
CA PHE A 5 23.97 36.94 24.20
C PHE A 5 24.41 36.51 22.80
N ARG A 6 25.33 35.54 22.72
CA ARG A 6 25.58 34.83 21.47
C ARG A 6 24.27 34.17 21.05
N LYS A 7 23.63 34.71 20.01
CA LYS A 7 22.53 34.06 19.30
C LYS A 7 23.05 32.70 18.84
N GLY A 8 22.56 31.62 19.45
CA GLY A 8 22.86 30.26 19.01
C GLY A 8 22.33 30.10 17.59
N SER A 9 23.23 30.19 16.61
CA SER A 9 22.94 29.85 15.23
C SER A 9 22.85 28.33 15.13
N GLU A 10 21.96 27.85 14.26
CA GLU A 10 21.80 26.44 13.87
C GLU A 10 21.07 25.51 14.86
N ALA A 11 19.86 25.86 15.31
CA ALA A 11 18.99 24.92 16.02
C ALA A 11 18.13 24.02 15.09
N ASN A 12 18.20 24.18 13.76
CA ASN A 12 17.48 23.36 12.80
C ASN A 12 18.40 22.99 11.62
N THR A 13 19.04 21.83 11.71
CA THR A 13 19.97 21.31 10.68
C THR A 13 19.28 20.45 9.63
N LEU A 14 17.97 20.21 9.75
CA LEU A 14 17.16 19.47 8.77
C LEU A 14 16.64 20.42 7.69
N LYS A 15 16.82 20.03 6.44
CA LYS A 15 16.25 20.72 5.27
C LYS A 15 14.87 20.16 4.95
N ASP A 16 14.06 20.90 4.20
CA ASP A 16 12.75 20.43 3.75
C ASP A 16 12.81 19.10 2.98
N CYS A 17 13.90 18.86 2.24
CA CYS A 17 14.14 17.58 1.57
C CYS A 17 14.31 16.41 2.56
N ASP A 18 14.88 16.65 3.74
CA ASP A 18 15.06 15.62 4.75
C ASP A 18 13.72 15.22 5.38
N ILE A 19 12.82 16.20 5.55
CA ILE A 19 11.45 15.98 6.02
C ILE A 19 10.66 15.14 5.00
N GLY A 20 10.69 15.54 3.72
CA GLY A 20 10.02 14.77 2.65
C GLY A 20 10.57 13.35 2.52
N ASN A 21 11.89 13.19 2.56
CA ASN A 21 12.51 11.86 2.57
C ASN A 21 12.03 11.02 3.77
N ALA A 22 11.89 11.60 4.96
CA ALA A 22 11.38 10.88 6.13
C ALA A 22 9.92 10.44 5.95
N GLU A 23 9.07 11.28 5.36
CA GLU A 23 7.68 10.95 5.04
C GLU A 23 7.60 9.80 4.04
N ASP A 24 8.37 9.87 2.96
CA ASP A 24 8.46 8.81 1.94
C ASP A 24 8.92 7.47 2.55
N ILE A 25 9.93 7.52 3.44
CA ILE A 25 10.43 6.32 4.15
C ILE A 25 9.35 5.73 5.07
N VAL A 26 8.59 6.56 5.78
CA VAL A 26 7.49 6.08 6.64
C VAL A 26 6.41 5.40 5.80
N GLN A 27 6.07 5.95 4.64
CA GLN A 27 5.13 5.34 3.71
C GLN A 27 5.65 3.99 3.19
N LEU A 28 6.91 3.94 2.75
CA LEU A 28 7.58 2.72 2.30
C LEU A 28 7.53 1.61 3.37
N MET A 29 7.80 1.97 4.64
CA MET A 29 7.88 1.02 5.75
C MET A 29 6.52 0.58 6.30
N THR A 30 5.43 1.26 5.97
CA THR A 30 4.11 0.97 6.54
C THR A 30 3.63 -0.45 6.21
N PRO A 31 3.67 -0.93 4.95
CA PRO A 31 3.30 -2.32 4.63
C PRO A 31 4.24 -3.36 5.27
N ILE A 32 5.52 -3.04 5.46
CA ILE A 32 6.48 -3.91 6.16
C ILE A 32 6.11 -4.06 7.64
N LYS A 33 5.73 -2.96 8.29
CA LYS A 33 5.24 -2.97 9.67
C LYS A 33 3.98 -3.82 9.79
N ILE A 34 3.02 -3.65 8.89
CA ILE A 34 1.77 -4.43 8.89
C ILE A 34 2.06 -5.93 8.75
N ALA A 35 2.89 -6.29 7.76
CA ALA A 35 3.33 -7.67 7.56
C ALA A 35 3.98 -8.26 8.82
N THR A 36 4.82 -7.47 9.50
CA THR A 36 5.48 -7.87 10.75
C THR A 36 4.48 -8.10 11.87
N ILE A 37 3.52 -7.18 12.05
CA ILE A 37 2.49 -7.29 13.10
C ILE A 37 1.67 -8.57 12.88
N VAL A 38 1.17 -8.80 11.67
CA VAL A 38 0.37 -9.98 11.35
C VAL A 38 1.11 -11.27 11.69
N MET A 39 2.38 -11.37 11.28
CA MET A 39 3.19 -12.57 11.53
C MET A 39 3.58 -12.74 13.00
N CYS A 40 3.62 -11.67 13.79
CA CYS A 40 3.94 -11.70 15.22
C CYS A 40 2.71 -11.91 16.12
N GLU A 41 1.52 -11.49 15.68
CA GLU A 41 0.27 -11.63 16.42
C GLU A 41 -0.39 -13.01 16.22
N GLU A 42 -0.05 -13.71 15.13
CA GLU A 42 -0.46 -15.10 14.93
C GLU A 42 0.32 -16.02 15.89
N GLU A 43 -0.39 -16.65 16.84
CA GLU A 43 0.20 -17.62 17.79
C GLU A 43 0.76 -18.86 17.07
N GLN A 44 0.21 -19.19 15.89
CA GLN A 44 0.71 -20.23 14.99
C GLN A 44 0.66 -19.74 13.53
N PRO A 45 1.66 -18.97 13.07
CA PRO A 45 1.67 -18.47 11.71
C PRO A 45 1.70 -19.65 10.74
N THR A 46 0.66 -19.75 9.92
CA THR A 46 0.54 -20.85 8.96
C THR A 46 1.52 -20.64 7.80
N VAL A 47 2.20 -21.73 7.41
CA VAL A 47 3.17 -21.73 6.29
C VAL A 47 2.54 -21.21 4.99
N SER A 48 1.22 -21.35 4.86
CA SER A 48 0.37 -20.82 3.78
C SER A 48 0.35 -19.28 3.68
N VAL A 49 0.74 -18.54 4.72
CA VAL A 49 0.76 -17.08 4.69
C VAL A 49 2.11 -16.53 4.19
N ILE A 50 3.19 -17.31 4.32
CA ILE A 50 4.56 -16.84 4.07
C ILE A 50 4.78 -16.50 2.58
N ALA A 51 4.40 -17.40 1.66
CA ALA A 51 4.61 -17.18 0.23
C ALA A 51 3.80 -15.97 -0.31
N PRO A 52 2.49 -15.84 -0.02
CA PRO A 52 1.68 -14.71 -0.44
C PRO A 52 2.18 -13.40 0.16
N LEU A 53 2.61 -13.41 1.43
CA LEU A 53 3.16 -12.24 2.08
C LEU A 53 4.46 -11.79 1.43
N LYS A 54 5.40 -12.71 1.15
CA LYS A 54 6.64 -12.42 0.42
C LYS A 54 6.33 -11.79 -0.94
N ALA A 55 5.40 -12.36 -1.71
CA ALA A 55 5.02 -11.83 -3.02
C ALA A 55 4.44 -10.41 -2.94
N LYS A 56 3.57 -10.14 -1.96
CA LYS A 56 2.99 -8.80 -1.74
C LYS A 56 4.04 -7.77 -1.33
N LEU A 57 4.97 -8.14 -0.45
CA LEU A 57 6.07 -7.25 -0.05
C LEU A 57 7.00 -6.95 -1.23
N LEU A 58 7.35 -7.95 -2.05
CA LEU A 58 8.16 -7.73 -3.26
C LEU A 58 7.46 -6.80 -4.26
N LYS A 59 6.15 -6.99 -4.47
CA LYS A 59 5.34 -6.08 -5.31
C LYS A 59 5.34 -4.64 -4.78
N HIS A 60 5.20 -4.45 -3.47
CA HIS A 60 5.27 -3.12 -2.84
C HIS A 60 6.64 -2.44 -3.00
N LEU A 61 7.71 -3.24 -3.09
CA LEU A 61 9.07 -2.75 -3.28
C LEU A 61 9.45 -2.56 -4.77
N GLU A 62 8.51 -2.75 -5.71
CA GLU A 62 8.79 -2.45 -7.11
C GLU A 62 9.15 -0.96 -7.28
N PRO A 63 10.16 -0.65 -8.11
CA PRO A 63 10.59 0.72 -8.34
C PRO A 63 9.47 1.54 -8.99
N TYR A 64 9.24 2.75 -8.48
CA TYR A 64 8.29 3.70 -9.04
C TYR A 64 9.02 4.97 -9.51
N GLU A 65 8.59 5.55 -10.63
CA GLU A 65 9.32 6.64 -11.28
C GLU A 65 9.45 7.88 -10.38
N ASP A 66 8.40 8.21 -9.62
CA ASP A 66 8.37 9.37 -8.73
C ASP A 66 9.01 9.11 -7.35
N ASP A 67 9.52 7.90 -7.09
CA ASP A 67 10.21 7.62 -5.82
C ASP A 67 11.42 8.55 -5.66
N SER A 68 11.60 9.08 -4.46
CA SER A 68 12.82 9.81 -4.09
C SER A 68 14.04 8.89 -4.18
N ALA A 69 15.22 9.48 -4.39
CA ALA A 69 16.46 8.71 -4.55
C ALA A 69 16.74 7.77 -3.36
N VAL A 70 16.37 8.19 -2.14
CA VAL A 70 16.49 7.37 -0.93
C VAL A 70 15.54 6.17 -0.97
N VAL A 71 14.29 6.35 -1.41
CA VAL A 71 13.31 5.26 -1.51
C VAL A 71 13.72 4.26 -2.59
N LYS A 72 14.20 4.72 -3.76
CA LYS A 72 14.70 3.84 -4.81
C LYS A 72 15.82 2.93 -4.32
N GLU A 73 16.78 3.50 -3.58
CA GLU A 73 17.89 2.73 -3.02
C GLU A 73 17.44 1.78 -1.92
N MET A 74 16.53 2.21 -1.03
CA MET A 74 15.96 1.34 -0.01
C MET A 74 15.20 0.16 -0.62
N LYS A 75 14.30 0.42 -1.59
CA LYS A 75 13.57 -0.61 -2.33
C LYS A 75 14.53 -1.63 -2.95
N ARG A 76 15.58 -1.17 -3.62
CA ARG A 76 16.61 -2.04 -4.21
C ARG A 76 17.24 -2.98 -3.17
N VAL A 77 17.77 -2.42 -2.07
CA VAL A 77 18.42 -3.21 -1.01
C VAL A 77 17.45 -4.19 -0.35
N MET A 78 16.19 -3.79 -0.16
CA MET A 78 15.16 -4.63 0.45
C MET A 78 14.71 -5.76 -0.49
N VAL A 79 14.61 -5.51 -1.80
CA VAL A 79 14.33 -6.55 -2.80
C VAL A 79 15.48 -7.55 -2.85
N ASP A 80 16.73 -7.08 -2.86
CA ASP A 80 17.90 -7.94 -2.85
C ASP A 80 17.89 -8.87 -1.61
N ASP A 81 17.66 -8.33 -0.41
CA ASP A 81 17.60 -9.16 0.81
C ASP A 81 16.39 -10.11 0.82
N LEU A 82 15.19 -9.65 0.44
CA LEU A 82 13.96 -10.42 0.55
C LEU A 82 13.82 -11.50 -0.52
N SER A 83 14.35 -11.27 -1.73
CA SER A 83 14.22 -12.20 -2.85
C SER A 83 14.87 -13.56 -2.55
N ASP A 84 16.00 -13.55 -1.85
CA ASP A 84 16.77 -14.75 -1.54
C ASP A 84 16.15 -15.56 -0.38
N ARG A 85 15.38 -14.93 0.51
CA ARG A 85 14.76 -15.60 1.66
C ARG A 85 13.78 -16.69 1.22
N TYR A 86 13.90 -17.88 1.80
CA TYR A 86 13.02 -19.02 1.53
C TYR A 86 13.04 -19.53 0.08
N SER A 87 14.07 -19.19 -0.70
CA SER A 87 14.25 -19.67 -2.07
C SER A 87 14.44 -21.19 -2.11
N ASP A 88 15.08 -21.77 -1.09
CA ASP A 88 15.33 -23.20 -0.92
C ASP A 88 14.07 -24.03 -0.62
N VAL A 89 13.07 -23.41 0.02
CA VAL A 89 11.80 -24.05 0.41
C VAL A 89 10.59 -23.49 -0.35
N GLN A 90 10.82 -22.73 -1.41
CA GLN A 90 9.79 -22.01 -2.15
C GLN A 90 8.65 -22.93 -2.58
N ASP A 91 8.95 -24.10 -3.16
CA ASP A 91 7.95 -25.08 -3.59
C ASP A 91 7.07 -25.58 -2.43
N THR A 92 7.67 -25.77 -1.25
CA THR A 92 6.95 -26.19 -0.04
C THR A 92 6.00 -25.09 0.43
N LEU A 93 6.45 -23.83 0.41
CA LEU A 93 5.61 -22.68 0.77
C LEU A 93 4.42 -22.55 -0.20
N HIS A 94 4.65 -22.66 -1.51
CA HIS A 94 3.58 -22.59 -2.52
C HIS A 94 2.58 -23.73 -2.37
N ARG A 95 3.06 -24.95 -2.10
CA ARG A 95 2.20 -26.11 -1.82
C ARG A 95 1.38 -25.93 -0.54
N GLY A 96 1.92 -25.26 0.48
CA GLY A 96 1.17 -24.91 1.68
C GLY A 96 0.03 -23.91 1.42
N CYS A 97 0.18 -23.03 0.43
CA CYS A 97 -0.84 -22.05 0.03
C CYS A 97 -1.92 -22.65 -0.86
N ALA A 98 -1.57 -23.63 -1.68
CA ALA A 98 -2.53 -24.40 -2.44
C ALA A 98 -3.27 -25.34 -1.47
N GLY A 99 -4.48 -24.97 -1.05
CA GLY A 99 -5.37 -25.87 -0.34
C GLY A 99 -5.53 -27.22 -1.06
N PRO A 100 -6.10 -28.26 -0.42
CA PRO A 100 -6.38 -29.54 -1.08
C PRO A 100 -7.06 -29.27 -2.43
N GLN A 101 -6.58 -29.94 -3.48
CA GLN A 101 -7.05 -29.78 -4.87
C GLN A 101 -8.50 -30.30 -5.00
N ASP A 102 -9.45 -29.56 -4.43
CA ASP A 102 -10.88 -29.78 -4.60
C ASP A 102 -11.48 -28.43 -5.00
N GLY A 103 -11.94 -28.36 -6.25
CA GLY A 103 -12.20 -27.11 -6.97
C GLY A 103 -13.34 -26.28 -6.38
N GLY A 104 -13.00 -25.21 -5.66
CA GLY A 104 -13.92 -24.14 -5.29
C GLY A 104 -13.21 -22.77 -5.23
N PRO A 105 -13.93 -21.64 -5.37
CA PRO A 105 -13.33 -20.34 -5.63
C PRO A 105 -12.69 -19.74 -4.36
N GLN A 106 -11.36 -19.65 -4.33
CA GLN A 106 -10.54 -19.06 -3.25
C GLN A 106 -10.33 -17.54 -3.43
N GLU A 107 -11.38 -16.82 -3.79
CA GLU A 107 -11.30 -15.38 -4.04
C GLU A 107 -11.45 -14.55 -2.75
N HIS A 108 -12.01 -15.09 -1.67
CA HIS A 108 -12.37 -14.29 -0.49
C HIS A 108 -11.22 -14.03 0.51
N GLU A 109 -10.29 -14.97 0.72
CA GLU A 109 -9.15 -14.79 1.65
C GLU A 109 -8.04 -13.92 1.06
N ALA A 110 -7.78 -14.07 -0.25
CA ALA A 110 -6.85 -13.20 -0.97
C ALA A 110 -7.28 -11.72 -0.86
N LEU A 111 -8.58 -11.44 -0.99
CA LEU A 111 -9.17 -10.11 -0.90
C LEU A 111 -9.10 -9.51 0.52
N ALA A 112 -9.29 -10.31 1.57
CA ALA A 112 -9.20 -9.82 2.96
C ALA A 112 -7.78 -9.34 3.30
N PHE A 113 -6.77 -10.08 2.86
CA PHE A 113 -5.37 -9.74 3.07
C PHE A 113 -4.89 -8.63 2.13
N ASP A 114 -5.42 -8.55 0.90
CA ASP A 114 -5.15 -7.48 -0.06
C ASP A 114 -5.64 -6.12 0.47
N ARG A 115 -6.86 -6.11 1.02
CA ARG A 115 -7.46 -4.94 1.67
C ARG A 115 -6.71 -4.45 2.91
N MET A 116 -5.91 -5.31 3.55
CA MET A 116 -5.12 -4.99 4.74
C MET A 116 -3.71 -4.45 4.40
N VAL A 117 -3.09 -4.97 3.33
CA VAL A 117 -1.72 -4.58 2.92
C VAL A 117 -1.73 -3.39 1.94
N CYS A 118 -2.77 -3.28 1.09
CA CYS A 118 -2.94 -2.19 0.13
C CYS A 118 -4.36 -1.59 0.30
N PRO A 119 -4.60 -0.67 1.25
CA PRO A 119 -5.94 -0.12 1.50
C PRO A 119 -6.49 0.77 0.37
N GLN A 120 -5.72 1.01 -0.71
CA GLN A 120 -5.91 2.16 -1.61
C GLN A 120 -6.30 1.80 -3.05
N GLU A 121 -7.00 0.69 -3.28
CA GLU A 121 -7.54 0.36 -4.61
C GLU A 121 -9.08 0.28 -4.64
N SER A 122 -9.78 0.81 -3.63
CA SER A 122 -11.24 0.90 -3.64
C SER A 122 -11.73 2.29 -3.23
N GLY A 123 -11.88 3.18 -4.20
CA GLY A 123 -12.35 4.54 -3.92
C GLY A 123 -12.65 5.47 -5.12
N LEU A 124 -12.77 4.97 -6.35
CA LEU A 124 -13.36 5.74 -7.46
C LEU A 124 -14.79 5.27 -7.72
N ALA A 125 -15.72 5.74 -6.87
CA ALA A 125 -17.10 6.07 -7.21
C ALA A 125 -17.81 6.56 -5.95
N ALA A 126 -17.97 7.88 -5.82
CA ALA A 126 -18.94 8.43 -4.88
C ALA A 126 -20.36 8.01 -5.32
N PRO A 127 -21.18 7.38 -4.47
CA PRO A 127 -22.55 7.07 -4.81
C PRO A 127 -23.45 8.28 -4.53
N GLY A 128 -24.25 8.65 -5.52
CA GLY A 128 -25.57 9.26 -5.31
C GLY A 128 -25.60 10.72 -4.86
N SER A 129 -25.48 11.65 -5.81
CA SER A 129 -26.23 12.91 -5.71
C SER A 129 -27.46 12.79 -6.61
N GLN A 130 -28.59 12.37 -6.01
CA GLN A 130 -29.91 12.54 -6.60
C GLN A 130 -30.13 14.05 -6.81
N ARG A 131 -29.95 14.53 -8.05
CA ARG A 131 -30.66 15.71 -8.52
C ARG A 131 -31.93 15.23 -9.22
N MET A 132 -33.04 15.54 -8.58
CA MET A 132 -34.40 15.41 -9.09
C MET A 132 -34.47 15.91 -10.53
N ALA A 133 -34.94 15.06 -11.42
CA ALA A 133 -35.35 15.43 -12.76
C ALA A 133 -36.45 16.49 -12.66
N GLY A 134 -36.18 17.70 -13.15
CA GLY A 134 -37.22 18.66 -13.48
C GLY A 134 -38.04 18.15 -14.67
N PRO A 135 -39.35 18.39 -14.73
CA PRO A 135 -40.15 17.97 -15.86
C PRO A 135 -39.69 18.69 -17.14
N GLN A 136 -39.38 17.92 -18.18
CA GLN A 136 -39.26 18.42 -19.55
C GLN A 136 -40.67 18.63 -20.09
N GLU A 137 -41.08 19.88 -20.20
CA GLU A 137 -42.25 20.27 -20.99
C GLU A 137 -41.84 20.28 -22.47
N HIS A 138 -42.33 19.26 -23.18
CA HIS A 138 -42.12 19.04 -24.60
C HIS A 138 -43.15 19.84 -25.39
N GLU A 139 -42.68 20.55 -26.42
CA GLU A 139 -43.46 21.23 -27.44
C GLU A 139 -44.61 20.37 -27.98
N ALA A 140 -45.78 20.99 -28.14
CA ALA A 140 -46.81 20.56 -29.08
C ALA A 140 -47.24 21.77 -29.93
N LEU A 141 -46.65 21.86 -31.11
CA LEU A 141 -47.14 22.65 -32.24
C LEU A 141 -48.42 21.99 -32.81
N ALA A 142 -49.52 22.72 -32.80
CA ALA A 142 -50.66 22.58 -33.70
C ALA A 142 -51.28 23.99 -33.81
N SER A 143 -51.18 24.75 -34.90
CA SER A 143 -51.75 24.55 -36.24
C SER A 143 -53.24 24.18 -36.20
N ASP A 144 -54.14 25.17 -36.12
CA ASP A 144 -55.20 25.39 -37.14
C ASP A 144 -55.99 26.70 -36.86
N ARG A 145 -56.05 27.56 -37.89
CA ARG A 145 -57.04 28.60 -38.26
C ARG A 145 -57.38 29.77 -37.32
#